data_AF-A0A7V3RMC8-F1
#
_entry.id   AF-A0A7V3RMC8-F1
#
_cell.length_a   1.000
_cell.length_b   1.000
_cell.length_c   1.000
_cell.angle_alpha   90.00
_cell.angle_beta   90.00
_cell.angle_gamma   90.00
#
_symmetry.space_group_name_H-M   'P 1'
#
loop_
_entity.id
_entity.type
_entity.pdbx_description
1 polymer ?
#
loop_
_entity_poly.entity_id
_entity_poly.type
_entity_poly.pdbx_seq_one_letter_code
_entity_poly.pdbx_strand_id
1 'polypeptide(L)'
;GSGESNLPGGPKASGGSNPPGGKRPGVLCPHGHWPGGRFYEANDRAVADQIKQGAEKTPEGAKYPLQARCAQLARMGCVVFHYDMVGYADSTAIPHRTGFTDAEAELRLQSFMGLQTWNSIRALDFLLSLPEVDATRIGVTGASGGGTQTFILCAIDERPTVAFPAVMVSTAMQGGCVCENCSHLRVGTGNVEFAALFAPKPLAMSGANDWTIDIERKGLPELKELYRLYGAEDRVMARCFPQFQHNYNQVSREVMYNWFNKHLKLGLAEPVVEKPFQPVPPKELSVYDAAHPRPADSVDAARLRQYLTEQSDKQIAALLPKDEKSLAEYRRLFGAALRVLIHDELPQADQVEEIRQGELEEHDGYRSRRFFLTRKGRNERVPALGLLPPEFDGTVVIWIHPRGKASLFQDSKLVAAAKQILDRKSAILAVDVFGTGELSLDKPLAVDPTYAGFTFGYNRTLLAERVHDILTAIAFAKNHDKVNTVHLVGFDRAGPWVLLARGLCGDAVARTAADLNEFRFDKVRTT
;
A
#
# COMPACT_ATOMS: atom_id res chain seq x y z
N GLY A 1 -22.20 -27.09 62.61
CA GLY A 1 -21.64 -25.73 62.63
C GLY A 1 -21.45 -25.27 61.20
N SER A 2 -21.68 -23.97 60.96
CA SER A 2 -21.63 -23.20 59.69
C SER A 2 -22.60 -23.67 58.59
N GLY A 3 -23.64 -22.95 58.17
CA GLY A 3 -23.92 -21.52 58.25
C GLY A 3 -23.72 -20.87 56.88
N GLU A 4 -24.62 -21.12 55.93
CA GLU A 4 -24.66 -20.43 54.63
C GLU A 4 -25.64 -19.26 54.71
N SER A 5 -25.10 -18.05 54.58
CA SER A 5 -25.82 -16.79 54.57
C SER A 5 -26.37 -16.48 53.18
N ASN A 6 -27.69 -16.37 53.07
CA ASN A 6 -28.39 -15.77 51.94
C ASN A 6 -28.06 -14.26 51.82
N LEU A 7 -27.66 -13.81 50.64
CA LEU A 7 -27.66 -12.40 50.23
C LEU A 7 -28.77 -12.17 49.19
N PRO A 8 -29.56 -11.07 49.28
CA PRO A 8 -30.70 -10.84 48.40
C PRO A 8 -30.28 -10.23 47.05
N GLY A 9 -31.03 -10.58 46.01
CA GLY A 9 -30.76 -10.27 44.60
C GLY A 9 -30.78 -8.79 44.23
N GLY A 10 -29.82 -8.42 43.39
CA GLY A 10 -29.82 -7.15 42.64
C GLY A 10 -30.78 -7.18 41.45
N PRO A 11 -31.14 -6.00 40.88
CA PRO A 11 -32.17 -5.90 39.85
C PRO A 11 -31.71 -6.52 38.53
N LYS A 12 -32.56 -7.36 37.94
CA LYS A 12 -32.40 -7.86 36.57
C LYS A 12 -32.49 -6.69 35.58
N ALA A 13 -31.38 -6.39 34.91
CA ALA A 13 -31.38 -5.55 33.72
C ALA A 13 -32.00 -6.35 32.56
N SER A 14 -33.18 -5.94 32.11
CA SER A 14 -33.78 -6.42 30.86
C SER A 14 -33.18 -5.66 29.68
N GLY A 15 -32.18 -6.25 29.04
CA GLY A 15 -31.61 -5.80 27.77
C GLY A 15 -31.31 -7.02 26.90
N GLY A 16 -31.95 -7.10 25.73
CA GLY A 16 -31.84 -8.10 24.67
C GLY A 16 -30.89 -9.27 24.93
N SER A 17 -31.36 -10.30 25.60
CA SER A 17 -30.62 -11.55 25.72
C SER A 17 -30.67 -12.29 24.39
N ASN A 18 -29.57 -12.29 23.64
CA ASN A 18 -29.28 -13.45 22.80
C ASN A 18 -29.39 -14.71 23.68
N PRO A 19 -29.97 -15.81 23.19
CA PRO A 19 -30.10 -17.02 23.97
C PRO A 19 -28.71 -17.47 24.46
N PRO A 20 -28.59 -17.99 25.70
CA PRO A 20 -27.34 -18.56 26.17
C PRO A 20 -26.89 -19.65 25.19
N GLY A 21 -25.76 -19.42 24.51
CA GLY A 21 -25.23 -20.28 23.45
C GLY A 21 -25.17 -19.68 22.03
N GLY A 22 -25.68 -18.46 21.80
CA GLY A 22 -25.60 -17.81 20.48
C GLY A 22 -24.23 -17.15 20.20
N LYS A 23 -23.72 -17.31 18.98
CA LYS A 23 -22.53 -16.59 18.49
C LYS A 23 -22.74 -15.07 18.46
N ARG A 24 -21.71 -14.32 18.81
CA ARG A 24 -21.70 -12.86 18.97
C ARG A 24 -20.87 -12.19 17.87
N PRO A 25 -21.20 -10.97 17.43
CA PRO A 25 -20.33 -10.22 16.53
C PRO A 25 -18.92 -10.07 17.09
N GLY A 26 -17.92 -10.21 16.21
CA GLY A 26 -16.52 -9.94 16.54
C GLY A 26 -16.16 -8.50 16.21
N VAL A 27 -15.32 -7.86 17.03
CA VAL A 27 -14.73 -6.55 16.70
C VAL A 27 -13.23 -6.59 16.92
N LEU A 28 -12.48 -6.35 15.83
CA LEU A 28 -11.04 -6.21 15.86
C LEU A 28 -10.67 -4.75 16.12
N CYS A 29 -9.80 -4.51 17.09
CA CYS A 29 -9.49 -3.18 17.61
C CYS A 29 -7.98 -2.86 17.55
N PRO A 30 -7.37 -2.63 16.38
CA PRO A 30 -6.01 -2.11 16.34
C PRO A 30 -5.89 -0.76 17.07
N HIS A 31 -4.71 -0.47 17.60
CA HIS A 31 -4.35 0.84 18.12
C HIS A 31 -3.29 1.51 17.25
N GLY A 32 -3.18 2.83 17.37
CA GLY A 32 -2.12 3.64 16.76
C GLY A 32 -1.03 4.01 17.77
N HIS A 33 -0.29 5.08 17.49
CA HIS A 33 0.92 5.48 18.23
C HIS A 33 0.64 6.14 19.60
N TRP A 34 -0.28 5.60 20.41
CA TRP A 34 -0.44 6.02 21.80
C TRP A 34 0.77 5.61 22.64
N PRO A 35 1.26 6.46 23.56
CA PRO A 35 2.32 6.08 24.50
C PRO A 35 1.98 4.79 25.25
N GLY A 36 2.86 3.79 25.22
CA GLY A 36 2.60 2.49 25.84
C GLY A 36 1.59 1.59 25.11
N GLY A 37 1.03 2.04 23.97
CA GLY A 37 0.09 1.25 23.17
C GLY A 37 -1.16 0.86 23.96
N ARG A 38 -1.46 -0.44 24.01
CA ARG A 38 -2.57 -0.99 24.81
C ARG A 38 -2.50 -0.64 26.31
N PHE A 39 -1.31 -0.33 26.83
CA PHE A 39 -1.10 0.10 28.22
C PHE A 39 -1.30 1.60 28.45
N TYR A 40 -1.78 2.36 27.45
CA TYR A 40 -1.94 3.80 27.56
C TYR A 40 -2.79 4.22 28.76
N GLU A 41 -2.24 5.16 29.52
CA GLU A 41 -2.88 5.84 30.65
C GLU A 41 -2.64 7.35 30.48
N ALA A 42 -3.71 8.13 30.40
CA ALA A 42 -3.59 9.58 30.38
C ALA A 42 -3.26 10.11 31.78
N ASN A 43 -2.43 11.15 31.85
CA ASN A 43 -2.14 11.81 33.13
C ASN A 43 -3.34 12.65 33.61
N ASP A 44 -3.37 12.98 34.90
CA ASP A 44 -4.50 13.66 35.54
C ASP A 44 -4.85 15.02 34.90
N ARG A 45 -3.85 15.74 34.38
CA ARG A 45 -4.08 16.99 33.64
C ARG A 45 -4.83 16.72 32.33
N ALA A 46 -4.39 15.73 31.54
CA ALA A 46 -5.06 15.35 30.31
C ALA A 46 -6.49 14.83 30.57
N VAL A 47 -6.72 14.14 31.70
CA VAL A 47 -8.06 13.73 32.14
C VAL A 47 -8.95 14.95 32.40
N ALA A 48 -8.47 15.90 33.21
CA ALA A 48 -9.22 17.12 33.52
C ALA A 48 -9.51 17.96 32.27
N ASP A 49 -8.53 18.11 31.37
CA ASP A 49 -8.67 18.86 30.12
C ASP A 49 -9.71 18.22 29.19
N GLN A 50 -9.70 16.89 29.04
CA GLN A 50 -10.68 16.15 28.22
C GLN A 50 -12.11 16.29 28.76
N ILE A 51 -12.29 16.21 30.08
CA ILE A 51 -13.61 16.39 30.71
C ILE A 51 -14.10 17.83 30.54
N LYS A 52 -13.23 18.82 30.82
CA LYS A 52 -13.54 20.24 30.69
C LYS A 52 -13.97 20.62 29.27
N GLN A 53 -13.35 20.03 28.25
CA GLN A 53 -13.67 20.28 26.85
C GLN A 53 -14.88 19.48 26.35
N GLY A 54 -15.42 18.56 27.15
CA GLY A 54 -16.53 17.69 26.74
C GLY A 54 -16.12 16.58 25.77
N ALA A 55 -14.82 16.27 25.68
CA ALA A 55 -14.32 15.14 24.89
C ALA A 55 -14.71 13.80 25.54
N GLU A 56 -14.77 13.79 26.87
CA GLU A 56 -15.04 12.61 27.72
C GLU A 56 -15.97 13.03 28.87
N LYS A 57 -16.91 12.15 29.26
CA LYS A 57 -17.85 12.42 30.36
C LYS A 57 -17.43 11.77 31.68
N THR A 58 -16.51 10.80 31.64
CA THR A 58 -16.11 10.01 32.81
C THR A 58 -14.59 10.05 33.01
N PRO A 59 -14.08 10.06 34.26
CA PRO A 59 -12.65 9.97 34.53
C PRO A 59 -12.02 8.71 33.93
N GLU A 60 -12.69 7.57 33.98
CA GLU A 60 -12.19 6.29 33.47
C GLU A 60 -12.05 6.31 31.94
N GLY A 61 -13.03 6.90 31.24
CA GLY A 61 -12.99 7.08 29.79
C GLY A 61 -11.87 8.01 29.35
N ALA A 62 -11.70 9.13 30.04
CA ALA A 62 -10.62 10.09 29.77
C ALA A 62 -9.24 9.54 30.09
N LYS A 63 -9.13 8.70 31.12
CA LYS A 63 -7.87 8.12 31.57
C LYS A 63 -7.45 6.92 30.73
N TYR A 64 -8.40 6.08 30.31
CA TYR A 64 -8.14 4.83 29.58
C TYR A 64 -9.04 4.71 28.32
N PRO A 65 -8.91 5.62 27.33
CA PRO A 65 -9.82 5.69 26.19
C PRO A 65 -9.81 4.42 25.31
N LEU A 66 -8.65 3.74 25.21
CA LEU A 66 -8.55 2.47 24.49
C LEU A 66 -9.36 1.35 25.17
N GLN A 67 -9.35 1.32 26.51
CA GLN A 67 -10.16 0.36 27.27
C GLN A 67 -11.65 0.74 27.23
N ALA A 68 -11.98 2.03 27.32
CA ALA A 68 -13.36 2.53 27.23
C ALA A 68 -14.06 2.04 25.96
N ARG A 69 -13.37 2.17 24.82
CA ARG A 69 -13.80 1.61 23.52
C ARG A 69 -14.14 0.13 23.61
N CYS A 70 -13.20 -0.67 24.12
CA CYS A 70 -13.35 -2.12 24.17
C CYS A 70 -14.44 -2.55 25.16
N ALA A 71 -14.51 -1.90 26.32
CA ALA A 71 -15.49 -2.18 27.36
C ALA A 71 -16.92 -1.90 26.88
N GLN A 72 -17.14 -0.78 26.18
CA GLN A 72 -18.46 -0.46 25.64
C GLN A 72 -18.86 -1.40 24.50
N LEU A 73 -17.94 -1.73 23.57
CA LEU A 73 -18.22 -2.72 22.52
C LEU A 73 -18.57 -4.11 23.10
N ALA A 74 -17.85 -4.54 24.15
CA ALA A 74 -18.17 -5.78 24.85
C ALA A 74 -19.55 -5.72 25.52
N ARG A 75 -19.88 -4.58 26.16
CA ARG A 75 -21.20 -4.31 26.74
C ARG A 75 -22.32 -4.29 25.69
N MET A 76 -22.02 -3.89 24.47
CA MET A 76 -22.93 -3.93 23.33
C MET A 76 -23.15 -5.35 22.78
N GLY A 77 -22.49 -6.36 23.35
CA GLY A 77 -22.67 -7.77 23.00
C GLY A 77 -21.63 -8.31 22.01
N CYS A 78 -20.56 -7.59 21.73
CA CYS A 78 -19.48 -8.05 20.85
C CYS A 78 -18.38 -8.81 21.60
N VAL A 79 -17.68 -9.70 20.91
CA VAL A 79 -16.36 -10.20 21.31
C VAL A 79 -15.32 -9.24 20.75
N VAL A 80 -14.47 -8.66 21.60
CA VAL A 80 -13.54 -7.60 21.19
C VAL A 80 -12.10 -8.07 21.33
N PHE A 81 -11.32 -7.97 20.25
CA PHE A 81 -9.90 -8.30 20.27
C PHE A 81 -9.03 -7.06 20.01
N HIS A 82 -8.33 -6.62 21.05
CA HIS A 82 -7.41 -5.49 21.03
C HIS A 82 -5.98 -6.01 21.13
N TYR A 83 -5.16 -5.74 20.11
CA TYR A 83 -3.83 -6.32 19.95
C TYR A 83 -2.76 -5.25 19.74
N ASP A 84 -1.52 -5.64 19.98
CA ASP A 84 -0.38 -4.73 20.00
C ASP A 84 0.19 -4.47 18.60
N MET A 85 0.49 -3.20 18.31
CA MET A 85 1.36 -2.85 17.18
C MET A 85 2.76 -3.46 17.39
N VAL A 86 3.47 -3.74 16.29
CA VAL A 86 4.87 -4.19 16.39
C VAL A 86 5.72 -3.10 17.05
N GLY A 87 6.44 -3.48 18.10
CA GLY A 87 7.27 -2.61 18.92
C GLY A 87 6.53 -1.87 20.04
N TYR A 88 5.26 -2.19 20.31
CA TYR A 88 4.46 -1.61 21.38
C TYR A 88 4.01 -2.66 22.40
N ALA A 89 3.75 -2.20 23.63
CA ALA A 89 3.25 -3.01 24.74
C ALA A 89 4.04 -4.32 24.90
N ASP A 90 3.43 -5.49 24.70
CA ASP A 90 4.14 -6.77 24.85
C ASP A 90 4.87 -7.21 23.57
N SER A 91 4.55 -6.61 22.42
CA SER A 91 5.10 -6.93 21.10
C SER A 91 6.46 -6.27 20.85
N THR A 92 7.43 -6.47 21.74
CA THR A 92 8.71 -5.72 21.74
C THR A 92 9.93 -6.52 21.28
N ALA A 93 9.75 -7.74 20.76
CA ALA A 93 10.85 -8.52 20.16
C ALA A 93 11.47 -7.81 18.94
N ILE A 94 10.65 -7.03 18.23
CA ILE A 94 11.06 -6.16 17.14
C ILE A 94 10.79 -4.71 17.59
N PRO A 95 11.82 -3.87 17.75
CA PRO A 95 11.62 -2.47 18.10
C PRO A 95 10.79 -1.73 17.04
N HIS A 96 9.97 -0.78 17.47
CA HIS A 96 9.16 0.00 16.53
C HIS A 96 10.07 0.84 15.61
N ARG A 97 9.74 0.87 14.32
CA ARG A 97 10.42 1.63 13.26
C ARG A 97 11.77 1.11 12.77
N THR A 98 12.23 -0.06 13.20
CA THR A 98 13.55 -0.58 12.83
C THR A 98 13.48 -1.96 12.18
N GLY A 99 14.57 -2.36 11.52
CA GLY A 99 14.74 -3.71 10.97
C GLY A 99 14.14 -3.97 9.59
N PHE A 100 13.46 -2.98 8.99
CA PHE A 100 12.78 -3.12 7.69
C PHE A 100 12.92 -1.87 6.79
N THR A 101 13.98 -1.08 6.99
CA THR A 101 14.19 0.20 6.29
C THR A 101 15.47 0.22 5.47
N ASP A 102 16.19 -0.91 5.39
CA ASP A 102 17.45 -1.04 4.65
C ASP A 102 17.24 -1.64 3.26
N ALA A 103 18.31 -1.61 2.45
CA ALA A 103 18.27 -2.11 1.07
C ALA A 103 17.94 -3.59 0.98
N GLU A 104 18.37 -4.42 1.94
CA GLU A 104 18.06 -5.85 1.91
C GLU A 104 16.56 -6.11 2.07
N ALA A 105 15.91 -5.36 2.95
CA ALA A 105 14.47 -5.41 3.15
C ALA A 105 13.71 -4.92 1.90
N GLU A 106 14.10 -3.76 1.34
CA GLU A 106 13.46 -3.17 0.14
C GLU A 106 13.59 -4.07 -1.09
N LEU A 107 14.77 -4.66 -1.35
CA LEU A 107 15.00 -5.57 -2.49
C LEU A 107 14.11 -6.82 -2.45
N ARG A 108 13.58 -7.17 -1.28
CA ARG A 108 12.66 -8.29 -1.07
C ARG A 108 11.23 -7.87 -0.75
N LEU A 109 10.91 -6.58 -0.84
CA LEU A 109 9.61 -6.00 -0.49
C LEU A 109 9.18 -6.36 0.96
N GLN A 110 10.14 -6.56 1.85
CA GLN A 110 9.90 -6.80 3.26
C GLN A 110 9.78 -5.44 3.95
N SER A 111 8.58 -5.09 4.41
CA SER A 111 8.33 -3.79 5.04
C SER A 111 7.69 -3.94 6.43
N PHE A 112 7.90 -2.92 7.27
CA PHE A 112 7.30 -2.86 8.60
C PHE A 112 5.76 -2.79 8.51
N MET A 113 5.23 -2.03 7.54
CA MET A 113 3.81 -2.00 7.21
C MET A 113 3.29 -3.39 6.79
N GLY A 114 4.04 -4.12 5.96
CA GLY A 114 3.70 -5.49 5.56
C GLY A 114 3.58 -6.43 6.76
N LEU A 115 4.55 -6.39 7.67
CA LEU A 115 4.50 -7.15 8.92
C LEU A 115 3.28 -6.77 9.78
N GLN A 116 3.02 -5.48 9.95
CA GLN A 116 1.88 -5.03 10.75
C GLN A 116 0.53 -5.40 10.13
N THR A 117 0.43 -5.34 8.80
CA THR A 117 -0.75 -5.78 8.05
C THR A 117 -0.96 -7.29 8.21
N TRP A 118 0.12 -8.07 8.10
CA TRP A 118 0.08 -9.51 8.35
C TRP A 118 -0.38 -9.86 9.77
N ASN A 119 0.10 -9.12 10.79
CA ASN A 119 -0.37 -9.27 12.16
C ASN A 119 -1.86 -8.96 12.28
N SER A 120 -2.38 -7.99 11.54
CA SER A 120 -3.81 -7.65 11.52
C SER A 120 -4.64 -8.79 10.92
N ILE A 121 -4.16 -9.43 9.84
CA ILE A 121 -4.78 -10.63 9.26
C ILE A 121 -4.75 -11.80 10.26
N ARG A 122 -3.62 -12.04 10.94
CA ARG A 122 -3.51 -13.11 11.95
C ARG A 122 -4.36 -12.85 13.19
N ALA A 123 -4.48 -11.59 13.61
CA ALA A 123 -5.37 -11.19 14.69
C ALA A 123 -6.84 -11.42 14.32
N LEU A 124 -7.20 -11.18 13.05
CA LEU A 124 -8.51 -11.52 12.51
C LEU A 124 -8.74 -13.03 12.47
N ASP A 125 -7.76 -13.82 12.02
CA ASP A 125 -7.85 -15.29 12.05
C ASP A 125 -8.09 -15.82 13.46
N PHE A 126 -7.36 -15.29 14.44
CA PHE A 126 -7.52 -15.66 15.84
C PHE A 126 -8.94 -15.33 16.34
N LEU A 127 -9.40 -14.09 16.14
CA LEU A 127 -10.75 -13.68 16.53
C LEU A 127 -11.83 -14.60 15.93
N LEU A 128 -11.69 -14.96 14.65
CA LEU A 128 -12.63 -15.82 13.95
C LEU A 128 -12.58 -17.29 14.36
N SER A 129 -11.48 -17.72 14.98
CA SER A 129 -11.34 -19.09 15.50
C SER A 129 -12.13 -19.32 16.80
N LEU A 130 -12.49 -18.25 17.51
CA LEU A 130 -13.21 -18.34 18.77
C LEU A 130 -14.64 -18.88 18.56
N PRO A 131 -15.07 -19.94 19.28
CA PRO A 131 -16.37 -20.58 19.05
C PRO A 131 -17.56 -19.65 19.30
N GLU A 132 -17.40 -18.65 20.15
CA GLU A 132 -18.39 -17.62 20.46
C GLU A 132 -18.51 -16.54 19.38
N VAL A 133 -17.61 -16.47 18.39
CA VAL A 133 -17.61 -15.42 17.37
C VAL A 133 -18.43 -15.82 16.14
N ASP A 134 -19.30 -14.90 15.73
CA ASP A 134 -20.05 -14.96 14.49
C ASP A 134 -19.21 -14.37 13.35
N ALA A 135 -18.61 -15.26 12.55
CA ALA A 135 -17.75 -14.89 11.43
C ALA A 135 -18.45 -14.07 10.33
N THR A 136 -19.78 -13.96 10.36
CA THR A 136 -20.56 -13.16 9.39
C THR A 136 -20.84 -11.74 9.87
N ARG A 137 -20.41 -11.38 11.09
CA ARG A 137 -20.63 -10.06 11.71
C ARG A 137 -19.35 -9.55 12.37
N ILE A 138 -18.48 -8.96 11.55
CA ILE A 138 -17.14 -8.56 11.94
C ILE A 138 -16.94 -7.05 11.76
N GLY A 139 -16.69 -6.36 12.87
CA GLY A 139 -16.28 -4.96 12.88
C GLY A 139 -14.76 -4.81 12.96
N VAL A 140 -14.22 -3.74 12.35
CA VAL A 140 -12.82 -3.35 12.54
C VAL A 140 -12.76 -1.86 12.85
N THR A 141 -12.07 -1.48 13.93
CA THR A 141 -11.91 -0.06 14.29
C THR A 141 -10.62 0.25 15.03
N GLY A 142 -9.97 1.32 14.63
CA GLY A 142 -8.74 1.83 15.21
C GLY A 142 -8.57 3.30 14.86
N ALA A 143 -7.73 3.99 15.62
CA ALA A 143 -7.47 5.41 15.41
C ALA A 143 -6.01 5.68 15.01
N SER A 144 -5.74 6.74 14.26
CA SER A 144 -4.39 7.10 13.81
C SER A 144 -3.73 5.93 13.03
N GLY A 145 -2.54 5.46 13.42
CA GLY A 145 -1.95 4.22 12.87
C GLY A 145 -2.84 2.96 13.03
N GLY A 146 -3.75 2.93 13.99
CA GLY A 146 -4.81 1.91 14.09
C GLY A 146 -5.92 2.11 13.06
N GLY A 147 -6.16 3.35 12.64
CA GLY A 147 -7.00 3.70 11.51
C GLY A 147 -6.36 3.22 10.20
N THR A 148 -5.05 3.40 10.03
CA THR A 148 -4.27 2.82 8.91
C THR A 148 -4.45 1.30 8.83
N GLN A 149 -4.23 0.60 9.95
CA GLN A 149 -4.46 -0.85 10.02
C GLN A 149 -5.91 -1.22 9.68
N THR A 150 -6.89 -0.42 10.11
CA THR A 150 -8.31 -0.67 9.85
C THR A 150 -8.64 -0.60 8.37
N PHE A 151 -8.34 0.51 7.69
CA PHE A 151 -8.73 0.64 6.28
C PHE A 151 -7.87 -0.23 5.35
N ILE A 152 -6.60 -0.48 5.68
CA ILE A 152 -5.75 -1.40 4.89
C ILE A 152 -6.25 -2.83 5.02
N LEU A 153 -6.53 -3.33 6.24
CA LEU A 153 -7.07 -4.68 6.42
C LEU A 153 -8.40 -4.85 5.67
N CYS A 154 -9.29 -3.87 5.77
CA CYS A 154 -10.58 -3.90 5.10
C CYS A 154 -10.47 -3.84 3.57
N ALA A 155 -9.39 -3.26 3.03
CA ALA A 155 -9.14 -3.22 1.60
C ALA A 155 -8.66 -4.57 1.02
N ILE A 156 -7.96 -5.38 1.81
CA ILE A 156 -7.31 -6.62 1.32
C ILE A 156 -7.95 -7.92 1.84
N ASP A 157 -8.86 -7.83 2.81
CA ASP A 157 -9.51 -8.98 3.42
C ASP A 157 -11.03 -8.83 3.34
N GLU A 158 -11.71 -9.84 2.80
CA GLU A 158 -13.15 -9.79 2.58
C GLU A 158 -13.98 -10.09 3.84
N ARG A 159 -13.37 -10.56 4.94
CA ARG A 159 -14.10 -11.02 6.12
C ARG A 159 -14.70 -9.90 6.98
N PRO A 160 -14.07 -8.71 7.15
CA PRO A 160 -14.71 -7.57 7.78
C PRO A 160 -16.02 -7.18 7.08
N THR A 161 -17.06 -6.89 7.86
CA THR A 161 -18.40 -6.53 7.37
C THR A 161 -18.79 -5.09 7.70
N VAL A 162 -18.11 -4.43 8.64
CA VAL A 162 -18.26 -3.00 8.95
C VAL A 162 -16.94 -2.43 9.45
N ALA A 163 -16.62 -1.19 9.07
CA ALA A 163 -15.36 -0.55 9.44
C ALA A 163 -15.56 0.85 10.03
N PHE A 164 -14.68 1.20 10.97
CA PHE A 164 -14.54 2.56 11.51
C PHE A 164 -13.07 2.97 11.70
N PRO A 165 -12.35 3.41 10.65
CA PRO A 165 -11.05 4.06 10.80
C PRO A 165 -11.23 5.49 11.34
N ALA A 166 -10.76 5.73 12.56
CA ALA A 166 -10.86 7.03 13.22
C ALA A 166 -9.60 7.89 12.98
N VAL A 167 -9.79 9.19 12.74
CA VAL A 167 -8.74 10.21 12.64
C VAL A 167 -7.52 9.80 11.81
N MET A 168 -7.76 9.17 10.65
CA MET A 168 -6.67 8.78 9.74
C MET A 168 -6.97 8.97 8.25
N VAL A 169 -8.14 8.54 7.77
CA VAL A 169 -8.50 8.69 6.36
C VAL A 169 -8.54 10.18 6.01
N SER A 170 -7.68 10.61 5.10
CA SER A 170 -7.59 12.01 4.70
C SER A 170 -6.95 12.17 3.32
N THR A 171 -7.15 13.34 2.72
CA THR A 171 -6.46 13.76 1.50
C THR A 171 -5.14 14.48 1.80
N ALA A 172 -4.91 14.94 3.04
CA ALA A 172 -3.80 15.83 3.39
C ALA A 172 -2.58 15.10 3.97
N MET A 173 -2.76 13.92 4.57
CA MET A 173 -1.68 13.14 5.19
C MET A 173 -1.95 11.65 5.00
N GLN A 174 -0.89 10.91 4.64
CA GLN A 174 -1.00 9.52 4.18
C GLN A 174 -0.41 8.48 5.15
N GLY A 175 0.28 8.91 6.20
CA GLY A 175 0.95 8.08 7.20
C GLY A 175 2.34 8.63 7.52
N GLY A 176 2.67 8.80 8.80
CA GLY A 176 3.94 9.43 9.24
C GLY A 176 4.96 8.43 9.76
N CYS A 177 4.60 7.15 9.78
CA CYS A 177 5.44 6.07 10.27
C CYS A 177 5.77 5.06 9.16
N VAL A 178 6.90 4.36 9.32
CA VAL A 178 7.30 3.24 8.45
C VAL A 178 6.31 2.07 8.53
N CYS A 179 5.48 2.04 9.58
CA CYS A 179 4.43 1.04 9.76
C CYS A 179 3.13 1.37 8.97
N GLU A 180 3.07 2.57 8.38
CA GLU A 180 1.92 3.08 7.60
C GLU A 180 2.26 3.29 6.12
N ASN A 181 3.51 2.96 5.74
CA ASN A 181 4.07 3.21 4.42
C ASN A 181 4.94 2.03 3.96
N CYS A 182 4.93 1.77 2.66
CA CYS A 182 5.91 0.92 1.99
C CYS A 182 6.06 1.37 0.53
N SER A 183 7.16 0.98 -0.11
CA SER A 183 7.37 1.17 -1.54
C SER A 183 6.20 0.59 -2.35
N HIS A 184 5.85 1.25 -3.45
CA HIS A 184 4.78 0.88 -4.38
C HIS A 184 3.34 0.99 -3.87
N LEU A 185 3.12 1.57 -2.69
CA LEU A 185 1.79 1.61 -2.09
C LEU A 185 0.85 2.65 -2.73
N ARG A 186 1.23 3.94 -2.71
CA ARG A 186 0.38 5.10 -3.04
C ARG A 186 0.84 5.85 -4.29
N VAL A 187 1.35 5.15 -5.31
CA VAL A 187 1.68 5.77 -6.59
C VAL A 187 0.37 6.14 -7.29
N GLY A 188 0.09 7.44 -7.45
CA GLY A 188 -1.14 7.92 -8.10
C GLY A 188 -2.45 7.67 -7.33
N THR A 189 -2.38 7.27 -6.05
CA THR A 189 -3.54 6.94 -5.20
C THR A 189 -3.33 7.44 -3.76
N GLY A 190 -4.27 7.18 -2.85
CA GLY A 190 -4.19 7.58 -1.45
C GLY A 190 -5.19 6.90 -0.52
N ASN A 191 -5.16 7.30 0.75
CA ASN A 191 -5.94 6.67 1.83
C ASN A 191 -7.46 6.72 1.60
N VAL A 192 -7.99 7.72 0.89
CA VAL A 192 -9.42 7.79 0.54
C VAL A 192 -9.77 6.64 -0.41
N GLU A 193 -8.99 6.41 -1.46
CA GLU A 193 -9.22 5.32 -2.42
C GLU A 193 -9.02 3.94 -1.77
N PHE A 194 -8.02 3.78 -0.88
CA PHE A 194 -7.89 2.55 -0.10
C PHE A 194 -9.09 2.29 0.80
N ALA A 195 -9.62 3.30 1.47
CA ALA A 195 -10.86 3.15 2.23
C ALA A 195 -12.05 2.80 1.30
N ALA A 196 -12.04 3.35 0.09
CA ALA A 196 -13.06 3.11 -0.93
C ALA A 196 -13.11 1.64 -1.40
N LEU A 197 -12.00 0.89 -1.33
CA LEU A 197 -11.96 -0.55 -1.64
C LEU A 197 -12.87 -1.41 -0.75
N PHE A 198 -13.36 -0.87 0.37
CA PHE A 198 -14.36 -1.55 1.21
C PHE A 198 -15.79 -1.47 0.65
N ALA A 199 -16.04 -0.64 -0.37
CA ALA A 199 -17.36 -0.53 -0.99
C ALA A 199 -17.87 -1.88 -1.51
N PRO A 200 -19.17 -2.21 -1.37
CA PRO A 200 -20.26 -1.40 -0.80
C PRO A 200 -20.54 -1.72 0.68
N LYS A 201 -19.56 -2.22 1.44
CA LYS A 201 -19.75 -2.57 2.86
C LYS A 201 -19.77 -1.30 3.73
N PRO A 202 -20.51 -1.31 4.85
CA PRO A 202 -20.60 -0.15 5.75
C PRO A 202 -19.26 0.41 6.25
N LEU A 203 -18.91 1.62 5.80
CA LEU A 203 -17.73 2.37 6.20
C LEU A 203 -18.11 3.70 6.85
N ALA A 204 -17.72 3.92 8.11
CA ALA A 204 -17.79 5.24 8.72
C ALA A 204 -16.42 5.69 9.19
N MET A 205 -16.18 6.99 9.33
CA MET A 205 -14.91 7.51 9.84
C MET A 205 -15.12 8.77 10.66
N SER A 206 -14.18 9.05 11.57
CA SER A 206 -14.14 10.32 12.28
C SER A 206 -12.98 11.19 11.83
N GLY A 207 -13.18 12.50 11.90
CA GLY A 207 -12.13 13.50 11.78
C GLY A 207 -11.98 14.35 13.05
N ALA A 208 -10.85 15.05 13.17
CA ALA A 208 -10.55 15.96 14.29
C ALA A 208 -9.83 17.21 13.77
N ASN A 209 -9.41 18.10 14.67
CA ASN A 209 -8.55 19.25 14.35
C ASN A 209 -7.11 18.81 14.05
N ASP A 210 -6.95 18.09 12.95
CA ASP A 210 -5.70 17.57 12.41
C ASP A 210 -5.82 17.41 10.88
N TRP A 211 -4.98 16.59 10.26
CA TRP A 211 -5.01 16.33 8.82
C TRP A 211 -6.34 15.76 8.29
N THR A 212 -7.20 15.23 9.16
CA THR A 212 -8.54 14.71 8.83
C THR A 212 -9.65 15.77 8.90
N ILE A 213 -9.35 17.02 9.25
CA ILE A 213 -10.36 18.07 9.46
C ILE A 213 -11.31 18.25 8.26
N ASP A 214 -10.79 18.08 7.05
CA ASP A 214 -11.52 18.24 5.80
C ASP A 214 -12.18 16.95 5.30
N ILE A 215 -12.21 15.85 6.07
CA ILE A 215 -12.71 14.56 5.57
C ILE A 215 -14.16 14.63 5.07
N GLU A 216 -15.03 15.40 5.72
CA GLU A 216 -16.42 15.61 5.28
C GLU A 216 -16.51 16.42 3.97
N ARG A 217 -15.51 17.25 3.66
CA ARG A 217 -15.52 18.17 2.51
C ARG A 217 -14.76 17.64 1.31
N LYS A 218 -13.69 16.86 1.53
CA LYS A 218 -12.77 16.40 0.47
C LYS A 218 -12.85 14.90 0.21
N GLY A 219 -12.90 14.05 1.24
CA GLY A 219 -12.90 12.59 1.03
C GLY A 219 -14.29 11.95 0.99
N LEU A 220 -15.20 12.34 1.89
CA LEU A 220 -16.55 11.79 1.93
C LEU A 220 -17.35 11.98 0.62
N PRO A 221 -17.29 13.12 -0.08
CA PRO A 221 -18.00 13.28 -1.35
C PRO A 221 -17.58 12.24 -2.41
N GLU A 222 -16.28 12.02 -2.59
CA GLU A 222 -15.74 11.01 -3.52
C GLU A 222 -16.19 9.60 -3.13
N LEU A 223 -16.15 9.27 -1.83
CA LEU A 223 -16.63 7.98 -1.33
C LEU A 223 -18.14 7.80 -1.58
N LYS A 224 -18.95 8.83 -1.38
CA LYS A 224 -20.39 8.78 -1.67
C LYS A 224 -20.66 8.58 -3.15
N GLU A 225 -19.91 9.24 -4.02
CA GLU A 225 -20.02 9.03 -5.47
C GLU A 225 -19.79 7.57 -5.85
N LEU A 226 -18.74 6.94 -5.31
CA LEU A 226 -18.49 5.51 -5.50
C LEU A 226 -19.63 4.65 -4.94
N TYR A 227 -20.02 4.85 -3.68
CA TYR A 227 -21.05 4.02 -3.03
C TYR A 227 -22.41 4.15 -3.72
N ARG A 228 -22.71 5.30 -4.32
CA ARG A 228 -23.91 5.53 -5.15
C ARG A 228 -23.94 4.63 -6.39
N LEU A 229 -22.79 4.29 -6.98
CA LEU A 229 -22.72 3.33 -8.09
C LEU A 229 -23.21 1.93 -7.68
N TYR A 230 -23.13 1.60 -6.39
CA TYR A 230 -23.62 0.35 -5.80
C TYR A 230 -25.02 0.47 -5.18
N GLY A 231 -25.69 1.63 -5.28
CA GLY A 231 -26.94 1.89 -4.58
C GLY A 231 -26.81 1.85 -3.05
N ALA A 232 -25.62 2.15 -2.53
CA ALA A 232 -25.25 1.99 -1.13
C ALA A 232 -24.76 3.31 -0.49
N GLU A 233 -25.16 4.47 -1.01
CA GLU A 233 -24.68 5.78 -0.53
C GLU A 233 -24.89 6.00 0.99
N ASP A 234 -25.93 5.39 1.57
CA ASP A 234 -26.22 5.43 3.02
C ASP A 234 -25.30 4.53 3.88
N ARG A 235 -24.43 3.74 3.24
CA ARG A 235 -23.42 2.87 3.88
C ARG A 235 -22.05 3.52 3.97
N VAL A 236 -21.93 4.82 3.65
CA VAL A 236 -20.71 5.57 3.90
C VAL A 236 -20.98 6.91 4.59
N MET A 237 -20.24 7.20 5.66
CA MET A 237 -20.31 8.50 6.34
C MET A 237 -18.96 8.94 6.92
N ALA A 238 -18.83 10.24 7.17
CA ALA A 238 -17.75 10.78 7.97
C ALA A 238 -18.30 11.81 8.94
N ARG A 239 -17.68 11.93 10.12
CA ARG A 239 -18.01 12.97 11.09
C ARG A 239 -16.75 13.58 11.69
N CYS A 240 -16.54 14.87 11.46
CA CYS A 240 -15.43 15.63 11.99
C CYS A 240 -15.83 16.35 13.28
N PHE A 241 -14.93 16.35 14.25
CA PHE A 241 -15.06 17.08 15.50
C PHE A 241 -13.92 18.10 15.65
N PRO A 242 -13.97 19.25 14.94
CA PRO A 242 -12.87 20.21 14.87
C PRO A 242 -12.58 20.93 16.18
N GLN A 243 -13.45 20.81 17.19
CA GLN A 243 -13.20 21.33 18.53
C GLN A 243 -12.19 20.49 19.33
N PHE A 244 -11.86 19.27 18.88
CA PHE A 244 -10.91 18.41 19.56
C PHE A 244 -9.66 18.16 18.70
N GLN A 245 -8.50 18.05 19.35
CA GLN A 245 -7.25 17.66 18.72
C GLN A 245 -7.26 16.16 18.33
N HIS A 246 -6.19 15.65 17.71
CA HIS A 246 -6.05 14.25 17.27
C HIS A 246 -6.36 13.22 18.38
N ASN A 247 -7.56 12.60 18.36
CA ASN A 247 -8.00 11.65 19.37
C ASN A 247 -9.07 10.67 18.87
N TYR A 248 -9.40 9.67 19.71
CA TYR A 248 -10.60 8.83 19.56
C TYR A 248 -11.47 8.89 20.82
N ASN A 249 -11.95 10.08 21.12
CA ASN A 249 -12.69 10.43 22.33
C ASN A 249 -14.13 9.89 22.35
N GLN A 250 -14.81 10.03 23.48
CA GLN A 250 -16.16 9.50 23.69
C GLN A 250 -17.15 9.93 22.61
N VAL A 251 -17.17 11.20 22.18
CA VAL A 251 -18.12 11.64 21.15
C VAL A 251 -17.88 10.96 19.81
N SER A 252 -16.62 10.71 19.45
CA SER A 252 -16.24 9.99 18.24
C SER A 252 -16.54 8.49 18.37
N ARG A 253 -16.31 7.92 19.56
CA ARG A 253 -16.65 6.52 19.86
C ARG A 253 -18.17 6.29 19.83
N GLU A 254 -18.98 7.23 20.31
CA GLU A 254 -20.44 7.15 20.27
C GLU A 254 -20.97 7.16 18.82
N VAL A 255 -20.34 7.89 17.89
CA VAL A 255 -20.65 7.76 16.45
C VAL A 255 -20.36 6.33 15.96
N MET A 256 -19.21 5.76 16.32
CA MET A 256 -18.85 4.40 15.97
C MET A 256 -19.80 3.37 16.59
N TYR A 257 -20.19 3.51 17.87
CA TYR A 257 -21.09 2.58 18.53
C TYR A 257 -22.45 2.52 17.83
N ASN A 258 -23.01 3.66 17.44
CA ASN A 258 -24.28 3.68 16.71
C ASN A 258 -24.12 3.10 15.29
N TRP A 259 -22.99 3.35 14.61
CA TRP A 259 -22.68 2.71 13.33
C TRP A 259 -22.62 1.18 13.44
N PHE A 260 -21.93 0.67 14.45
CA PHE A 260 -21.80 -0.77 14.68
C PHE A 260 -23.11 -1.38 15.19
N ASN A 261 -23.90 -0.66 16.01
CA ASN A 261 -25.24 -1.10 16.42
C ASN A 261 -26.13 -1.41 15.20
N LYS A 262 -26.18 -0.47 14.24
CA LYS A 262 -26.93 -0.62 12.99
C LYS A 262 -26.39 -1.77 12.15
N HIS A 263 -25.09 -1.78 11.85
CA HIS A 263 -24.54 -2.67 10.81
C HIS A 263 -24.13 -4.07 11.30
N LEU A 264 -23.87 -4.25 12.60
CA LEU A 264 -23.74 -5.58 13.22
C LEU A 264 -25.08 -6.10 13.75
N LYS A 265 -26.17 -5.34 13.58
CA LYS A 265 -27.54 -5.69 14.00
C LYS A 265 -27.60 -6.07 15.48
N LEU A 266 -27.08 -5.20 16.35
CA LEU A 266 -27.01 -5.46 17.79
C LEU A 266 -28.36 -5.26 18.51
N GLY A 267 -29.28 -4.49 17.90
CA GLY A 267 -30.63 -4.32 18.41
C GLY A 267 -30.73 -3.47 19.69
N LEU A 268 -29.74 -2.61 19.94
CA LEU A 268 -29.75 -1.71 21.10
C LEU A 268 -30.57 -0.45 20.80
N ALA A 269 -31.18 0.11 21.84
CA ALA A 269 -31.85 1.40 21.75
C ALA A 269 -30.83 2.51 21.43
N GLU A 270 -31.19 3.39 20.49
CA GLU A 270 -30.37 4.52 20.07
C GLU A 270 -30.81 5.83 20.76
N PRO A 271 -29.88 6.76 21.05
CA PRO A 271 -28.45 6.65 20.81
C PRO A 271 -27.75 5.72 21.82
N VAL A 272 -26.80 4.92 21.34
CA VAL A 272 -25.89 4.17 22.22
C VAL A 272 -24.91 5.16 22.86
N VAL A 273 -25.04 5.34 24.17
CA VAL A 273 -24.18 6.21 25.00
C VAL A 273 -23.16 5.37 25.76
N GLU A 274 -21.91 5.82 25.78
CA GLU A 274 -20.86 5.14 26.54
C GLU A 274 -21.12 5.23 28.04
N LYS A 275 -21.00 4.10 28.75
CA LYS A 275 -21.18 4.04 30.20
C LYS A 275 -19.82 3.88 30.90
N PRO A 276 -19.70 4.37 32.16
CA PRO A 276 -18.53 4.10 33.00
C PRO A 276 -18.17 2.60 33.00
N PHE A 277 -16.90 2.30 33.20
CA PHE A 277 -16.39 0.93 33.28
C PHE A 277 -15.32 0.85 34.36
N GLN A 278 -14.99 -0.35 34.78
CA GLN A 278 -13.86 -0.58 35.68
C GLN A 278 -12.61 -0.85 34.83
N PRO A 279 -11.62 0.04 34.81
CA PRO A 279 -10.39 -0.18 34.05
C PRO A 279 -9.58 -1.31 34.66
N VAL A 280 -8.93 -2.08 33.79
CA VAL A 280 -7.84 -2.98 34.21
C VAL A 280 -6.57 -2.14 34.31
N PRO A 281 -5.85 -2.14 35.44
CA PRO A 281 -4.60 -1.41 35.58
C PRO A 281 -3.58 -1.81 34.49
N PRO A 282 -2.81 -0.88 33.91
CA PRO A 282 -1.86 -1.19 32.84
C PRO A 282 -0.89 -2.35 33.16
N LYS A 283 -0.45 -2.46 34.41
CA LYS A 283 0.42 -3.55 34.90
C LYS A 283 -0.22 -4.95 34.82
N GLU A 284 -1.55 -5.03 34.80
CA GLU A 284 -2.33 -6.29 34.74
C GLU A 284 -2.76 -6.61 33.31
N LEU A 285 -2.47 -5.73 32.35
CA LEU A 285 -2.78 -5.99 30.95
C LEU A 285 -1.72 -6.85 30.27
N SER A 286 -0.49 -6.97 30.80
CA SER A 286 0.55 -7.74 30.11
C SER A 286 0.14 -9.20 29.90
N VAL A 287 0.39 -9.74 28.71
CA VAL A 287 0.22 -11.17 28.42
C VAL A 287 1.40 -12.00 28.92
N TYR A 288 2.47 -11.34 29.38
CA TYR A 288 3.64 -11.99 29.95
C TYR A 288 3.73 -11.72 31.45
N ASP A 289 3.93 -12.78 32.21
CA ASP A 289 4.18 -12.71 33.64
C ASP A 289 5.11 -13.87 34.07
N ALA A 290 5.26 -14.09 35.38
CA ALA A 290 6.09 -15.17 35.89
C ALA A 290 5.55 -16.58 35.54
N ALA A 291 4.24 -16.73 35.33
CA ALA A 291 3.60 -17.98 34.93
C ALA A 291 3.55 -18.15 33.40
N HIS A 292 3.55 -17.05 32.66
CA HIS A 292 3.52 -16.97 31.20
C HIS A 292 4.74 -16.17 30.71
N PRO A 293 5.96 -16.70 30.82
CA PRO A 293 7.14 -15.98 30.36
C PRO A 293 7.10 -15.80 28.85
N ARG A 294 7.85 -14.80 28.35
CA ARG A 294 8.07 -14.64 26.91
C ARG A 294 8.63 -15.95 26.32
N PRO A 295 8.12 -16.41 25.16
CA PRO A 295 8.63 -17.61 24.51
C PRO A 295 10.14 -17.54 24.27
N ALA A 296 10.85 -18.62 24.61
CA ALA A 296 12.31 -18.69 24.51
C ALA A 296 12.81 -18.65 23.05
N ASP A 297 11.93 -18.93 22.09
CA ASP A 297 12.16 -18.89 20.65
C ASP A 297 11.69 -17.57 20.00
N SER A 298 11.38 -16.53 20.80
CA SER A 298 11.10 -15.19 20.30
C SER A 298 12.27 -14.66 19.44
N VAL A 299 11.97 -14.24 18.22
CA VAL A 299 12.98 -13.77 17.24
C VAL A 299 12.96 -12.26 17.03
N ASP A 300 14.11 -11.72 16.65
CA ASP A 300 14.25 -10.31 16.25
C ASP A 300 13.91 -10.10 14.76
N ALA A 301 14.04 -8.85 14.29
CA ALA A 301 13.75 -8.50 12.91
C ALA A 301 14.69 -9.20 11.91
N ALA A 302 15.97 -9.39 12.26
CA ALA A 302 16.94 -10.02 11.38
C ALA A 302 16.57 -11.48 11.11
N ARG A 303 16.25 -12.24 12.16
CA ARG A 303 15.83 -13.64 12.01
C ARG A 303 14.45 -13.76 11.36
N LEU A 304 13.51 -12.85 11.65
CA LEU A 304 12.22 -12.82 10.95
C LEU A 304 12.40 -12.60 9.44
N ARG A 305 13.25 -11.65 9.02
CA ARG A 305 13.54 -11.41 7.60
C ARG A 305 14.17 -12.60 6.89
N GLN A 306 15.03 -13.36 7.59
CA GLN A 306 15.55 -14.61 7.06
C GLN A 306 14.41 -15.61 6.80
N TYR A 307 13.49 -15.78 7.76
CA TYR A 307 12.33 -16.65 7.55
C TYR A 307 11.46 -16.19 6.37
N LEU A 308 11.17 -14.89 6.27
CA LEU A 308 10.40 -14.34 5.17
C LEU A 308 11.10 -14.61 3.82
N THR A 309 12.41 -14.47 3.77
CA THR A 309 13.24 -14.76 2.59
C THR A 309 13.18 -16.24 2.21
N GLU A 310 13.39 -17.13 3.17
CA GLU A 310 13.35 -18.57 2.93
C GLU A 310 11.96 -19.02 2.42
N GLN A 311 10.88 -18.40 2.92
CA GLN A 311 9.53 -18.69 2.45
C GLN A 311 9.27 -18.13 1.05
N SER A 312 9.67 -16.87 0.77
CA SER A 312 9.50 -16.28 -0.55
C SER A 312 10.29 -17.05 -1.62
N ASP A 313 11.52 -17.46 -1.31
CA ASP A 313 12.36 -18.21 -2.25
C ASP A 313 11.73 -19.57 -2.61
N LYS A 314 11.19 -20.28 -1.60
CA LYS A 314 10.45 -21.54 -1.81
C LYS A 314 9.21 -21.33 -2.68
N GLN A 315 8.44 -20.27 -2.42
CA GLN A 315 7.24 -19.95 -3.19
C GLN A 315 7.57 -19.61 -4.65
N ILE A 316 8.59 -18.78 -4.87
CA ILE A 316 9.05 -18.42 -6.22
C ILE A 316 9.55 -19.65 -6.96
N ALA A 317 10.39 -20.49 -6.34
CA ALA A 317 10.92 -21.70 -6.94
C ALA A 317 9.80 -22.70 -7.31
N ALA A 318 8.76 -22.82 -6.49
CA ALA A 318 7.62 -23.70 -6.75
C ALA A 318 6.76 -23.23 -7.95
N LEU A 319 6.76 -21.93 -8.24
CA LEU A 319 6.02 -21.32 -9.35
C LEU A 319 6.79 -21.30 -10.67
N LEU A 320 8.08 -21.68 -10.70
CA LEU A 320 8.87 -21.70 -11.93
C LEU A 320 8.18 -22.58 -12.99
N PRO A 321 7.95 -22.05 -14.20
CA PRO A 321 7.17 -22.73 -15.21
C PRO A 321 7.90 -23.94 -15.79
N LYS A 322 7.18 -25.04 -15.95
CA LYS A 322 7.67 -26.32 -16.50
C LYS A 322 6.95 -26.73 -17.79
N ASP A 323 5.84 -26.07 -18.07
CA ASP A 323 4.96 -26.29 -19.21
C ASP A 323 4.18 -25.00 -19.54
N GLU A 324 3.36 -25.02 -20.59
CA GLU A 324 2.60 -23.86 -21.04
C GLU A 324 1.59 -23.36 -19.99
N LYS A 325 0.95 -24.27 -19.25
CA LYS A 325 -0.05 -23.93 -18.23
C LYS A 325 0.60 -23.21 -17.04
N SER A 326 1.71 -23.74 -16.53
CA SER A 326 2.48 -23.12 -15.46
C SER A 326 3.15 -21.82 -15.90
N LEU A 327 3.51 -21.67 -17.18
CA LEU A 327 3.95 -20.39 -17.75
C LEU A 327 2.84 -19.34 -17.78
N ALA A 328 1.62 -19.73 -18.15
CA ALA A 328 0.47 -18.83 -18.11
C ALA A 328 0.19 -18.34 -16.68
N GLU A 329 0.25 -19.25 -15.70
CA GLU A 329 0.08 -18.89 -14.28
C GLU A 329 1.21 -18.02 -13.74
N TYR A 330 2.47 -18.34 -14.08
CA TYR A 330 3.63 -17.52 -13.74
C TYR A 330 3.47 -16.09 -14.29
N ARG A 331 3.08 -15.95 -15.56
CA ARG A 331 2.82 -14.64 -16.19
C ARG A 331 1.67 -13.91 -15.55
N ARG A 332 0.60 -14.61 -15.15
CA ARG A 332 -0.53 -14.01 -14.44
C ARG A 332 -0.09 -13.39 -13.11
N LEU A 333 0.67 -14.15 -12.31
CA LEU A 333 1.14 -13.74 -10.98
C LEU A 333 2.29 -12.73 -11.05
N PHE A 334 3.44 -13.12 -11.61
CA PHE A 334 4.63 -12.28 -11.65
C PHE A 334 4.52 -11.14 -12.65
N GLY A 335 3.73 -11.30 -13.72
CA GLY A 335 3.42 -10.19 -14.61
C GLY A 335 2.55 -9.13 -13.93
N ALA A 336 1.58 -9.54 -13.09
CA ALA A 336 0.83 -8.59 -12.27
C ALA A 336 1.72 -7.90 -11.24
N ALA A 337 2.58 -8.64 -10.53
CA ALA A 337 3.55 -8.07 -9.61
C ALA A 337 4.48 -7.07 -10.32
N LEU A 338 5.03 -7.42 -11.48
CA LEU A 338 5.89 -6.53 -12.25
C LEU A 338 5.17 -5.26 -12.71
N ARG A 339 3.91 -5.36 -13.15
CA ARG A 339 3.09 -4.18 -13.47
C ARG A 339 2.91 -3.24 -12.28
N VAL A 340 2.72 -3.79 -11.08
CA VAL A 340 2.61 -2.99 -9.84
C VAL A 340 3.96 -2.33 -9.50
N LEU A 341 5.07 -3.06 -9.57
CA LEU A 341 6.40 -2.55 -9.23
C LEU A 341 6.89 -1.45 -10.19
N ILE A 342 6.61 -1.60 -11.48
CA ILE A 342 6.91 -0.58 -12.50
C ILE A 342 5.83 0.52 -12.52
N HIS A 343 4.64 0.22 -12.02
CA HIS A 343 3.46 1.08 -12.10
C HIS A 343 3.18 1.49 -13.55
N ASP A 344 3.26 0.54 -14.49
CA ASP A 344 3.05 0.81 -15.91
C ASP A 344 2.76 -0.45 -16.72
N GLU A 345 2.24 -0.24 -17.93
CA GLU A 345 2.01 -1.27 -18.94
C GLU A 345 2.27 -0.72 -20.35
N LEU A 346 2.34 -1.63 -21.32
CA LEU A 346 2.50 -1.27 -22.73
C LEU A 346 1.27 -0.45 -23.18
N PRO A 347 1.45 0.82 -23.61
CA PRO A 347 0.32 1.63 -24.04
C PRO A 347 -0.23 1.14 -25.38
N GLN A 348 -1.52 1.39 -25.60
CA GLN A 348 -2.20 1.12 -26.86
C GLN A 348 -1.74 2.09 -27.96
N ALA A 349 -1.97 1.71 -29.22
CA ALA A 349 -1.57 2.48 -30.39
C ALA A 349 -2.06 3.92 -30.36
N ASP A 350 -3.33 4.11 -29.97
CA ASP A 350 -3.98 5.41 -29.90
C ASP A 350 -3.56 6.24 -28.69
N GLN A 351 -2.75 5.69 -27.78
CA GLN A 351 -2.26 6.39 -26.60
C GLN A 351 -0.88 7.02 -26.80
N VAL A 352 -0.17 6.73 -27.89
CA VAL A 352 1.20 7.24 -28.13
C VAL A 352 1.21 8.20 -29.32
N GLU A 353 1.88 9.34 -29.16
CA GLU A 353 1.98 10.38 -30.18
C GLU A 353 3.44 10.76 -30.48
N GLU A 354 3.71 11.08 -31.75
CA GLU A 354 4.97 11.68 -32.21
C GLU A 354 4.80 13.19 -32.32
N ILE A 355 5.68 13.95 -31.65
CA ILE A 355 5.82 15.40 -31.85
C ILE A 355 7.12 15.65 -32.61
N ARG A 356 7.02 15.92 -33.91
CA ARG A 356 8.18 16.09 -34.80
C ARG A 356 9.04 17.28 -34.41
N GLN A 357 10.35 17.10 -34.49
CA GLN A 357 11.33 18.17 -34.38
C GLN A 357 12.10 18.31 -35.69
N GLY A 358 11.73 19.31 -36.48
CA GLY A 358 12.40 19.61 -37.75
C GLY A 358 12.05 18.65 -38.89
N GLU A 359 12.81 18.80 -39.97
CA GLU A 359 12.69 18.05 -41.23
C GLU A 359 13.42 16.71 -41.17
N LEU A 360 13.20 15.85 -42.17
CA LEU A 360 14.00 14.64 -42.37
C LEU A 360 15.39 15.04 -42.90
N GLU A 361 16.45 14.61 -42.23
CA GLU A 361 17.82 14.87 -42.66
C GLU A 361 18.36 13.70 -43.49
N GLU A 362 18.99 13.99 -44.62
CA GLU A 362 19.67 12.99 -45.46
C GLU A 362 21.16 12.92 -45.12
N HIS A 363 21.65 11.69 -44.95
CA HIS A 363 23.05 11.39 -44.67
C HIS A 363 23.55 10.35 -45.68
N ASP A 364 24.87 10.20 -45.80
CA ASP A 364 25.43 9.14 -46.64
C ASP A 364 25.03 7.76 -46.08
N GLY A 365 24.16 7.05 -46.81
CA GLY A 365 23.70 5.71 -46.47
C GLY A 365 22.52 5.61 -45.49
N TYR A 366 21.90 6.71 -45.02
CA TYR A 366 20.69 6.67 -44.19
C TYR A 366 19.97 8.04 -44.12
N ARG A 367 18.76 8.06 -43.58
CA ARG A 367 18.02 9.29 -43.25
C ARG A 367 17.73 9.33 -41.75
N SER A 368 17.69 10.51 -41.16
CA SER A 368 17.42 10.66 -39.72
C SER A 368 16.33 11.67 -39.40
N ARG A 369 15.59 11.43 -38.32
CA ARG A 369 14.57 12.37 -37.82
C ARG A 369 14.57 12.45 -36.31
N ARG A 370 14.50 13.66 -35.79
CA ARG A 370 14.28 13.93 -34.36
C ARG A 370 12.82 14.18 -34.06
N PHE A 371 12.37 13.70 -32.93
CA PHE A 371 11.00 13.90 -32.45
C PHE A 371 10.91 13.62 -30.95
N PHE A 372 9.79 13.96 -30.34
CA PHE A 372 9.42 13.46 -29.03
C PHE A 372 8.37 12.38 -29.16
N LEU A 373 8.46 11.36 -28.31
CA LEU A 373 7.35 10.48 -28.00
C LEU A 373 6.64 10.97 -26.74
N THR A 374 5.31 10.90 -26.73
CA THR A 374 4.48 11.25 -25.58
C THR A 374 3.28 10.31 -25.47
N ARG A 375 2.74 10.12 -24.26
CA ARG A 375 1.45 9.45 -24.06
C ARG A 375 0.32 10.47 -23.94
N LYS A 376 -0.83 10.21 -24.58
CA LYS A 376 -2.00 11.09 -24.54
C LYS A 376 -2.43 11.42 -23.11
N GLY A 377 -2.76 12.69 -22.89
CA GLY A 377 -3.15 13.20 -21.57
C GLY A 377 -1.98 13.34 -20.59
N ARG A 378 -0.74 13.06 -21.01
CA ARG A 378 0.47 13.31 -20.24
C ARG A 378 1.28 14.44 -20.87
N ASN A 379 2.08 15.10 -20.04
CA ASN A 379 2.97 16.18 -20.48
C ASN A 379 4.42 15.71 -20.65
N GLU A 380 4.66 14.39 -20.53
CA GLU A 380 5.98 13.79 -20.73
C GLU A 380 6.43 13.92 -22.19
N ARG A 381 7.74 14.05 -22.40
CA ARG A 381 8.35 14.11 -23.74
C ARG A 381 9.63 13.31 -23.71
N VAL A 382 9.63 12.16 -24.37
CA VAL A 382 10.80 11.28 -24.51
C VAL A 382 11.52 11.66 -25.82
N PRO A 383 12.72 12.28 -25.77
CA PRO A 383 13.47 12.62 -26.98
C PRO A 383 13.86 11.35 -27.73
N ALA A 384 13.62 11.34 -29.03
CA ALA A 384 13.84 10.20 -29.90
C ALA A 384 14.57 10.61 -31.18
N LEU A 385 15.36 9.66 -31.71
CA LEU A 385 16.01 9.74 -33.01
C LEU A 385 15.72 8.46 -33.79
N GLY A 386 15.00 8.61 -34.90
CA GLY A 386 14.81 7.54 -35.88
C GLY A 386 15.91 7.59 -36.93
N LEU A 387 16.60 6.48 -37.16
CA LEU A 387 17.49 6.28 -38.30
C LEU A 387 16.85 5.28 -39.27
N LEU A 388 16.66 5.70 -40.51
CA LEU A 388 16.00 4.92 -41.55
C LEU A 388 17.00 4.59 -42.67
N PRO A 389 17.20 3.31 -43.01
CA PRO A 389 18.05 2.94 -44.14
C PRO A 389 17.41 3.36 -45.48
N PRO A 390 18.18 3.35 -46.59
CA PRO A 390 17.67 3.67 -47.92
C PRO A 390 16.54 2.71 -48.33
N GLU A 391 16.75 1.42 -48.08
CA GLU A 391 15.75 0.37 -48.20
C GLU A 391 15.40 -0.15 -46.80
N PHE A 392 14.10 -0.23 -46.50
CA PHE A 392 13.59 -0.64 -45.19
C PHE A 392 12.84 -1.97 -45.29
N ASP A 393 13.23 -2.96 -44.48
CA ASP A 393 12.67 -4.32 -44.48
C ASP A 393 11.46 -4.51 -43.55
N GLY A 394 11.07 -3.45 -42.82
CA GLY A 394 10.02 -3.50 -41.81
C GLY A 394 10.49 -3.86 -40.40
N THR A 395 11.80 -3.97 -40.16
CA THR A 395 12.38 -4.29 -38.85
C THR A 395 12.87 -3.02 -38.15
N VAL A 396 12.37 -2.73 -36.95
CA VAL A 396 12.88 -1.65 -36.09
C VAL A 396 13.63 -2.22 -34.91
N VAL A 397 14.85 -1.72 -34.66
CA VAL A 397 15.62 -1.99 -33.46
C VAL A 397 15.52 -0.80 -32.51
N ILE A 398 14.92 -1.01 -31.35
CA ILE A 398 14.88 -0.03 -30.28
C ILE A 398 16.21 -0.06 -29.54
N TRP A 399 16.87 1.09 -29.49
CA TRP A 399 18.23 1.27 -29.00
C TRP A 399 18.21 2.02 -27.67
N ILE A 400 18.48 1.30 -26.58
CA ILE A 400 18.50 1.88 -25.23
C ILE A 400 19.92 1.84 -24.68
N HIS A 401 20.44 3.01 -24.32
CA HIS A 401 21.83 3.17 -23.91
C HIS A 401 21.93 4.25 -22.80
N PRO A 402 22.83 4.13 -21.79
CA PRO A 402 22.95 5.14 -20.72
C PRO A 402 23.35 6.55 -21.20
N ARG A 403 24.15 6.64 -22.27
CA ARG A 403 24.45 7.89 -23.00
C ARG A 403 23.31 8.39 -23.92
N GLY A 404 22.14 7.77 -23.90
CA GLY A 404 21.01 8.10 -24.78
C GLY A 404 21.32 7.87 -26.27
N LYS A 405 20.57 8.53 -27.15
CA LYS A 405 20.69 8.47 -28.61
C LYS A 405 22.02 8.98 -29.15
N ALA A 406 22.75 9.81 -28.40
CA ALA A 406 24.11 10.21 -28.74
C ALA A 406 25.09 9.03 -28.83
N SER A 407 24.78 7.89 -28.18
CA SER A 407 25.57 6.65 -28.29
C SER A 407 25.61 6.03 -29.68
N LEU A 408 24.70 6.41 -30.57
CA LEU A 408 24.73 5.98 -31.98
C LEU A 408 25.96 6.51 -32.71
N PHE A 409 26.61 7.55 -32.19
CA PHE A 409 27.70 8.23 -32.85
C PHE A 409 29.00 8.23 -32.03
N GLN A 410 30.11 8.14 -32.73
CA GLN A 410 31.47 8.40 -32.24
C GLN A 410 32.18 9.24 -33.30
N ASP A 411 32.75 10.38 -32.90
CA ASP A 411 33.40 11.33 -33.82
C ASP A 411 32.54 11.70 -35.05
N SER A 412 31.25 11.95 -34.79
CA SER A 412 30.21 12.27 -35.79
C SER A 412 29.94 11.18 -36.82
N LYS A 413 30.43 9.96 -36.61
CA LYS A 413 30.15 8.78 -37.45
C LYS A 413 29.34 7.75 -36.68
N LEU A 414 28.52 6.97 -37.38
CA LEU A 414 27.80 5.87 -36.78
C LEU A 414 28.76 4.85 -36.16
N VAL A 415 28.46 4.39 -34.95
CA VAL A 415 29.17 3.25 -34.35
C VAL A 415 28.92 1.98 -35.16
N ALA A 416 29.89 1.06 -35.14
CA ALA A 416 29.85 -0.15 -35.97
C ALA A 416 28.55 -0.96 -35.81
N ALA A 417 28.04 -1.08 -34.58
CA ALA A 417 26.80 -1.79 -34.31
C ALA A 417 25.56 -1.11 -34.95
N ALA A 418 25.47 0.22 -34.89
CA ALA A 418 24.39 0.96 -35.54
C ALA A 418 24.46 0.82 -37.07
N LYS A 419 25.68 0.91 -37.64
CA LYS A 419 25.89 0.70 -39.08
C LYS A 419 25.45 -0.70 -39.52
N GLN A 420 25.82 -1.74 -38.77
CA GLN A 420 25.44 -3.13 -39.09
C GLN A 420 23.92 -3.35 -39.10
N ILE A 421 23.16 -2.65 -38.25
CA ILE A 421 21.70 -2.72 -38.24
C ILE A 421 21.13 -2.08 -39.52
N LEU A 422 21.61 -0.88 -39.88
CA LEU A 422 21.16 -0.17 -41.09
C LEU A 422 21.54 -0.90 -42.38
N ASP A 423 22.75 -1.47 -42.46
CA ASP A 423 23.23 -2.27 -43.60
C ASP A 423 22.35 -3.52 -43.85
N ARG A 424 21.66 -4.00 -42.80
CA ARG A 424 20.67 -5.09 -42.89
C ARG A 424 19.27 -4.62 -43.25
N LYS A 425 19.10 -3.36 -43.65
CA LYS A 425 17.82 -2.73 -44.02
C LYS A 425 16.86 -2.55 -42.86
N SER A 426 17.32 -2.70 -41.62
CA SER A 426 16.55 -2.45 -40.41
C SER A 426 16.71 -1.00 -39.95
N ALA A 427 15.64 -0.38 -39.44
CA ALA A 427 15.68 0.95 -38.85
C ALA A 427 16.09 0.91 -37.38
N ILE A 428 16.57 2.05 -36.85
CA ILE A 428 16.88 2.22 -35.44
C ILE A 428 15.95 3.28 -34.85
N LEU A 429 15.35 2.98 -33.70
CA LEU A 429 14.68 3.95 -32.84
C LEU A 429 15.48 4.10 -31.54
N ALA A 430 16.28 5.15 -31.44
CA ALA A 430 17.00 5.46 -30.20
C ALA A 430 16.23 6.49 -29.39
N VAL A 431 16.15 6.28 -28.08
CA VAL A 431 15.44 7.19 -27.17
C VAL A 431 16.31 7.57 -25.98
N ASP A 432 16.17 8.82 -25.55
CA ASP A 432 16.72 9.31 -24.29
C ASP A 432 15.68 9.05 -23.20
N VAL A 433 15.74 7.88 -22.59
CA VAL A 433 14.88 7.54 -21.45
C VAL A 433 15.21 8.43 -20.25
N PHE A 434 14.29 8.55 -19.30
CA PHE A 434 14.40 9.42 -18.14
C PHE A 434 15.77 9.29 -17.43
N GLY A 435 16.43 10.42 -17.21
CA GLY A 435 17.76 10.46 -16.63
C GLY A 435 18.90 10.03 -17.55
N THR A 436 18.74 10.13 -18.88
CA THR A 436 19.77 9.88 -19.89
C THR A 436 19.71 10.90 -21.03
N GLY A 437 20.82 11.09 -21.75
CA GLY A 437 20.87 11.97 -22.94
C GLY A 437 20.38 13.39 -22.64
N GLU A 438 19.43 13.90 -23.44
CA GLU A 438 18.78 15.21 -23.23
C GLU A 438 17.91 15.27 -21.97
N LEU A 439 17.53 14.13 -21.38
CA LEU A 439 16.85 14.05 -20.09
C LEU A 439 17.81 13.76 -18.92
N SER A 440 19.11 13.96 -19.10
CA SER A 440 20.09 13.74 -18.03
C SER A 440 19.80 14.63 -16.82
N LEU A 441 19.96 14.05 -15.63
CA LEU A 441 19.77 14.77 -14.38
C LEU A 441 21.12 15.28 -13.87
N ASP A 442 21.16 16.55 -13.43
CA ASP A 442 22.36 17.12 -12.81
C ASP A 442 22.76 16.41 -11.52
N LYS A 443 21.76 15.86 -10.81
CA LYS A 443 21.93 15.12 -9.56
C LYS A 443 21.01 13.90 -9.54
N PRO A 444 21.37 12.82 -8.82
CA PRO A 444 20.44 11.72 -8.57
C PRO A 444 19.14 12.22 -7.93
N LEU A 445 18.03 11.57 -8.25
CA LEU A 445 16.77 11.81 -7.54
C LEU A 445 16.95 11.53 -6.05
N ALA A 446 16.47 12.44 -5.21
CA ALA A 446 16.53 12.27 -3.78
C ALA A 446 15.57 11.17 -3.33
N VAL A 447 16.09 10.24 -2.54
CA VAL A 447 15.32 9.24 -1.78
C VAL A 447 15.40 9.64 -0.32
N ASP A 448 14.31 9.47 0.42
CA ASP A 448 14.29 9.73 1.85
C ASP A 448 15.39 8.89 2.54
N PRO A 449 16.33 9.53 3.24
CA PRO A 449 17.51 8.85 3.77
C PRO A 449 17.18 7.95 4.97
N THR A 450 15.97 8.05 5.53
CA THR A 450 15.54 7.26 6.69
C THR A 450 14.76 6.02 6.27
N TYR A 451 13.95 6.13 5.21
CA TYR A 451 13.14 5.02 4.70
C TYR A 451 12.67 5.27 3.26
N ALA A 452 13.11 4.43 2.33
CA ALA A 452 12.77 4.53 0.92
C ALA A 452 11.25 4.51 0.63
N GLY A 453 10.47 3.82 1.47
CA GLY A 453 9.01 3.81 1.38
C GLY A 453 8.34 5.19 1.53
N PHE A 454 9.02 6.20 2.08
CA PHE A 454 8.51 7.58 2.08
C PHE A 454 8.69 8.29 0.73
N THR A 455 9.56 7.81 -0.14
CA THR A 455 9.71 8.29 -1.53
C THR A 455 8.98 7.39 -2.50
N PHE A 456 9.34 6.10 -2.53
CA PHE A 456 8.81 5.13 -3.50
C PHE A 456 7.43 4.60 -3.13
N GLY A 457 6.92 4.93 -1.93
CA GLY A 457 5.51 4.78 -1.63
C GLY A 457 4.62 5.73 -2.43
N TYR A 458 5.15 6.81 -2.99
CA TYR A 458 4.36 7.85 -3.69
C TYR A 458 4.82 8.10 -5.13
N ASN A 459 6.03 7.68 -5.47
CA ASN A 459 6.66 7.97 -6.75
C ASN A 459 7.17 6.67 -7.40
N ARG A 460 7.17 6.65 -8.73
CA ARG A 460 7.90 5.62 -9.48
C ARG A 460 9.40 5.73 -9.16
N THR A 461 10.08 4.58 -9.16
CA THR A 461 11.53 4.55 -9.09
C THR A 461 12.13 5.07 -10.40
N LEU A 462 13.39 5.54 -10.39
CA LEU A 462 14.12 5.92 -11.60
C LEU A 462 14.12 4.78 -12.65
N LEU A 463 14.20 3.54 -12.18
CA LEU A 463 14.13 2.36 -13.03
C LEU A 463 12.74 2.21 -13.68
N ALA A 464 11.68 2.41 -12.92
CA ALA A 464 10.31 2.37 -13.42
C ALA A 464 10.04 3.47 -14.47
N GLU A 465 10.55 4.69 -14.27
CA GLU A 465 10.42 5.76 -15.28
C GLU A 465 11.15 5.41 -16.59
N ARG A 466 12.34 4.81 -16.49
CA ARG A 466 13.05 4.35 -17.70
C ARG A 466 12.30 3.23 -18.42
N VAL A 467 11.72 2.28 -17.68
CA VAL A 467 10.91 1.21 -18.27
C VAL A 467 9.66 1.79 -18.93
N HIS A 468 9.04 2.80 -18.32
CA HIS A 468 7.90 3.52 -18.89
C HIS A 468 8.21 4.12 -20.26
N ASP A 469 9.33 4.81 -20.40
CA ASP A 469 9.77 5.39 -21.68
C ASP A 469 10.09 4.32 -22.73
N ILE A 470 10.70 3.21 -22.32
CA ILE A 470 10.97 2.07 -23.22
C ILE A 470 9.66 1.46 -23.73
N LEU A 471 8.65 1.30 -22.86
CA LEU A 471 7.33 0.80 -23.26
C LEU A 471 6.65 1.76 -24.24
N THR A 472 6.79 3.07 -24.05
CA THR A 472 6.31 4.08 -25.01
C THR A 472 6.98 3.93 -26.38
N ALA A 473 8.30 3.74 -26.41
CA ALA A 473 9.05 3.51 -27.66
C ALA A 473 8.65 2.19 -28.35
N ILE A 474 8.43 1.13 -27.58
CA ILE A 474 7.97 -0.17 -28.11
C ILE A 474 6.59 -0.01 -28.75
N ALA A 475 5.64 0.60 -28.06
CA ALA A 475 4.30 0.80 -28.58
C ALA A 475 4.30 1.68 -29.83
N PHE A 476 5.09 2.75 -29.86
CA PHE A 476 5.25 3.57 -31.07
C PHE A 476 5.75 2.75 -32.26
N ALA A 477 6.86 2.01 -32.09
CA ALA A 477 7.45 1.23 -33.17
C ALA A 477 6.52 0.12 -33.65
N LYS A 478 5.88 -0.61 -32.72
CA LYS A 478 5.02 -1.76 -33.02
C LYS A 478 3.77 -1.37 -33.81
N ASN A 479 3.26 -0.15 -33.61
CA ASN A 479 2.02 0.31 -34.22
C ASN A 479 2.23 1.18 -35.47
N HIS A 480 3.47 1.31 -35.95
CA HIS A 480 3.74 2.05 -37.19
C HIS A 480 3.49 1.17 -38.41
N ASP A 481 2.69 1.63 -39.38
CA ASP A 481 2.17 0.84 -40.52
C ASP A 481 3.21 0.07 -41.36
N LYS A 482 4.45 0.56 -41.39
CA LYS A 482 5.55 -0.06 -42.14
C LYS A 482 6.37 -1.06 -41.32
N VAL A 483 6.06 -1.25 -40.04
CA VAL A 483 6.85 -2.07 -39.11
C VAL A 483 6.19 -3.43 -38.91
N ASN A 484 6.91 -4.49 -39.27
CA ASN A 484 6.47 -5.86 -39.09
C ASN A 484 7.12 -6.50 -37.84
N THR A 485 8.35 -6.09 -37.53
CA THR A 485 9.16 -6.68 -36.47
C THR A 485 9.80 -5.60 -35.61
N VAL A 486 9.74 -5.76 -34.28
CA VAL A 486 10.46 -4.92 -33.33
C VAL A 486 11.46 -5.78 -32.55
N HIS A 487 12.69 -5.30 -32.46
CA HIS A 487 13.74 -5.83 -31.59
C HIS A 487 14.11 -4.79 -30.54
N LEU A 488 14.58 -5.25 -29.38
CA LEU A 488 14.97 -4.37 -28.27
C LEU A 488 16.42 -4.66 -27.88
N VAL A 489 17.25 -3.62 -27.81
CA VAL A 489 18.64 -3.75 -27.40
C VAL A 489 18.94 -2.78 -26.25
N GLY A 490 19.49 -3.32 -25.16
CA GLY A 490 19.98 -2.56 -24.01
C GLY A 490 21.48 -2.75 -23.85
N PHE A 491 22.22 -1.64 -23.79
CA PHE A 491 23.67 -1.61 -23.63
C PHE A 491 24.08 -1.24 -22.21
N ASP A 492 25.21 -1.77 -21.74
CA ASP A 492 25.79 -1.45 -20.45
C ASP A 492 24.76 -1.53 -19.30
N ARG A 493 24.57 -0.43 -18.55
CA ARG A 493 23.61 -0.37 -17.42
C ARG A 493 22.15 -0.36 -17.87
N ALA A 494 21.87 -0.29 -19.18
CA ALA A 494 20.50 -0.33 -19.70
C ALA A 494 19.93 -1.74 -19.85
N GLY A 495 20.75 -2.80 -19.76
CA GLY A 495 20.27 -4.19 -19.85
C GLY A 495 19.13 -4.53 -18.89
N PRO A 496 19.27 -4.26 -17.57
CA PRO A 496 18.19 -4.50 -16.63
C PRO A 496 16.89 -3.75 -17.00
N TRP A 497 16.99 -2.55 -17.59
CA TRP A 497 15.82 -1.73 -17.96
C TRP A 497 15.05 -2.40 -19.10
N VAL A 498 15.78 -2.86 -20.13
CA VAL A 498 15.16 -3.53 -21.27
C VAL A 498 14.61 -4.91 -20.91
N LEU A 499 15.20 -5.63 -19.96
CA LEU A 499 14.65 -6.90 -19.48
C LEU A 499 13.32 -6.71 -18.74
N LEU A 500 13.20 -5.66 -17.92
CA LEU A 500 11.94 -5.33 -17.25
C LEU A 500 10.87 -4.89 -18.25
N ALA A 501 11.23 -4.04 -19.22
CA ALA A 501 10.32 -3.66 -20.30
C ALA A 501 9.89 -4.88 -21.14
N ARG A 502 10.81 -5.83 -21.39
CA ARG A 502 10.51 -7.07 -22.12
C ARG A 502 9.49 -7.93 -21.39
N GLY A 503 9.49 -7.93 -20.06
CA GLY A 503 8.51 -8.62 -19.23
C GLY A 503 7.09 -8.02 -19.33
N LEU A 504 6.97 -6.76 -19.74
CA LEU A 504 5.71 -6.01 -19.79
C LEU A 504 5.16 -5.77 -21.20
N CYS A 505 5.93 -6.04 -22.26
CA CYS A 505 5.53 -5.73 -23.63
C CYS A 505 4.86 -6.88 -24.41
N GLY A 506 4.59 -8.03 -23.77
CA GLY A 506 3.94 -9.18 -24.41
C GLY A 506 4.68 -9.64 -25.67
N ASP A 507 3.96 -9.71 -26.80
CA ASP A 507 4.52 -10.12 -28.11
C ASP A 507 4.96 -8.93 -28.98
N ALA A 508 4.94 -7.70 -28.45
CA ALA A 508 5.33 -6.52 -29.20
C ALA A 508 6.82 -6.54 -29.60
N VAL A 509 7.67 -7.25 -28.87
CA VAL A 509 9.11 -7.39 -29.13
C VAL A 509 9.46 -8.84 -29.45
N ALA A 510 9.99 -9.06 -30.67
CA ALA A 510 10.35 -10.38 -31.16
C ALA A 510 11.66 -10.93 -30.56
N ARG A 511 12.66 -10.07 -30.35
CA ARG A 511 13.96 -10.45 -29.77
C ARG A 511 14.51 -9.33 -28.88
N THR A 512 15.24 -9.73 -27.85
CA THR A 512 15.91 -8.81 -26.93
C THR A 512 17.37 -9.21 -26.76
N ALA A 513 18.27 -8.24 -26.88
CA ALA A 513 19.66 -8.36 -26.44
C ALA A 513 19.89 -7.39 -25.29
N ALA A 514 20.45 -7.86 -24.18
CA ALA A 514 20.67 -7.07 -22.98
C ALA A 514 22.07 -7.34 -22.45
N ASP A 515 22.94 -6.34 -22.53
CA ASP A 515 24.16 -6.33 -21.74
C ASP A 515 23.82 -5.89 -20.31
N LEU A 516 24.17 -6.70 -19.31
CA LEU A 516 23.86 -6.42 -17.91
C LEU A 516 24.94 -5.61 -17.20
N ASN A 517 26.09 -5.33 -17.85
CA ASN A 517 27.21 -4.62 -17.26
C ASN A 517 27.58 -5.15 -15.85
N GLU A 518 27.62 -6.48 -15.73
CA GLU A 518 27.88 -7.21 -14.49
C GLU A 518 26.99 -6.83 -13.30
N PHE A 519 25.77 -6.33 -13.57
CA PHE A 519 24.79 -6.02 -12.54
C PHE A 519 24.47 -7.29 -11.72
N ARG A 520 24.47 -7.12 -10.40
CA ARG A 520 24.11 -8.14 -9.43
C ARG A 520 23.38 -7.50 -8.26
N PHE A 521 22.28 -8.09 -7.83
CA PHE A 521 21.46 -7.55 -6.73
C PHE A 521 22.20 -7.51 -5.39
N ASP A 522 23.13 -8.45 -5.14
CA ASP A 522 23.96 -8.49 -3.93
C ASP A 522 24.95 -7.32 -3.81
N LYS A 523 25.21 -6.60 -4.91
CA LYS A 523 26.02 -5.37 -4.92
C LYS A 523 25.23 -4.12 -4.51
N VAL A 524 23.90 -4.20 -4.39
CA VAL A 524 23.06 -3.09 -3.93
C VAL A 524 23.08 -3.05 -2.40
N ARG A 525 23.70 -2.01 -1.83
CA ARG A 525 23.92 -1.87 -0.38
C ARG A 525 23.09 -0.77 0.28
N THR A 526 22.51 0.11 -0.52
CA THR A 526 21.72 1.27 -0.07
C THR A 526 20.51 1.44 -0.96
N THR A 527 19.45 2.05 -0.41
CA THR A 527 18.20 2.38 -1.10
C THR A 527 18.28 3.69 -1.87
#